data_AF-A0A3L0W6L0-F1
#
_entry.id   AF-A0A3L0W6L0-F1
#
_cell.length_a   1.000
_cell.length_b   1.000
_cell.length_c   1.000
_cell.angle_alpha   90.00
_cell.angle_beta   90.00
_cell.angle_gamma   90.00
#
_symmetry.space_group_name_H-M   'P 1'
#
loop_
_entity.id
_entity.type
_entity.pdbx_description
1 polymer ?
#
loop_
_entity_poly.entity_id
_entity_poly.type
_entity_poly.pdbx_seq_one_letter_code
_entity_poly.pdbx_strand_id
1 'polypeptide(L)'
;MMKADHMELTESERALILAGRAEQEHLEAAKEFQQKAIETAFAWLAWAKEDGHGLTFSTFVNQFNYQERDCKQMYRAVERILDAALPEGGL
;
A
#
# COMPACT_ATOMS: atom_id res chain seq x y z
N MET A 1 -4.18 9.86 48.73
CA MET A 1 -4.51 10.63 47.51
C MET A 1 -3.19 10.93 46.81
N MET A 2 -2.79 10.10 45.84
CA MET A 2 -1.54 10.34 45.11
C MET A 2 -1.78 11.48 44.11
N LYS A 3 -1.00 12.56 44.24
CA LYS A 3 -0.96 13.59 43.21
C LYS A 3 -0.26 12.96 42.01
N ALA A 4 -0.96 12.90 40.87
CA ALA A 4 -0.29 12.65 39.61
C ALA A 4 0.68 13.81 39.40
N ASP A 5 1.99 13.52 39.40
CA ASP A 5 2.98 14.47 38.93
C ASP A 5 2.63 14.80 37.48
N HIS A 6 2.16 16.02 37.26
CA HIS A 6 1.87 16.52 35.94
C HIS A 6 3.20 16.84 35.27
N MET A 7 3.82 15.82 34.67
CA MET A 7 5.06 15.98 33.92
C MET A 7 4.74 16.68 32.60
N GLU A 8 4.87 18.01 32.59
CA GLU A 8 4.83 18.79 31.37
C GLU A 8 6.04 18.44 30.50
N LEU A 9 5.77 17.87 29.33
CA LEU A 9 6.80 17.57 28.35
C LEU A 9 7.45 18.86 27.87
N THR A 10 8.76 18.85 27.67
CA THR A 10 9.44 19.92 26.94
C THR A 10 8.98 19.92 25.47
N GLU A 11 9.20 21.04 24.77
CA GLU A 11 8.91 21.12 23.33
C GLU A 11 9.67 20.06 22.52
N SER A 12 10.92 19.79 22.91
CA SER A 12 11.75 18.77 22.27
C SER A 12 11.21 17.35 22.49
N GLU A 13 10.73 17.03 23.69
CA GLU A 13 10.10 15.73 23.97
C GLU A 13 8.76 15.58 23.25
N ARG A 14 7.95 16.66 23.18
CA ARG A 14 6.73 16.67 22.35
C ARG A 14 7.05 16.44 20.88
N ALA A 15 8.09 17.07 20.34
CA ALA A 15 8.51 16.88 18.95
C ALA A 15 8.92 15.43 18.67
N LEU A 16 9.68 14.80 19.58
CA LEU A 16 10.07 13.39 19.46
C LEU A 16 8.86 12.44 19.47
N ILE A 17 7.89 12.68 20.36
CA ILE A 17 6.67 11.85 20.44
C ILE A 17 5.82 12.02 19.19
N LEU A 18 5.64 13.25 18.69
CA LEU A 18 4.88 13.51 17.46
C LEU A 18 5.56 12.88 16.25
N ALA A 19 6.88 12.98 16.14
CA ALA A 19 7.65 12.32 15.08
C ALA A 19 7.50 10.79 15.15
N GLY A 20 7.57 10.20 16.35
CA GLY A 20 7.36 8.77 16.55
C GLY A 20 5.96 8.30 16.13
N ARG A 21 4.91 9.08 16.44
CA ARG A 21 3.54 8.77 16.01
C ARG A 21 3.37 8.87 14.50
N ALA A 22 3.92 9.91 13.88
CA ALA A 22 3.87 10.07 12.42
C ALA A 22 4.59 8.93 11.69
N GLU A 23 5.73 8.47 12.21
CA GLU A 23 6.43 7.31 11.67
C GLU A 23 5.60 6.03 11.81
N GLN A 24 4.97 5.81 12.96
CA GLN A 24 4.08 4.66 13.17
C GLN A 24 2.88 4.68 12.22
N GLU A 25 2.22 5.82 12.06
CA GLU A 25 1.11 5.99 11.12
C GLU A 25 1.56 5.72 9.67
N HIS A 26 2.74 6.18 9.28
CA HIS A 26 3.30 5.92 7.97
C HIS A 26 3.59 4.43 7.75
N LEU A 27 4.16 3.74 8.76
CA LEU A 27 4.44 2.30 8.68
C LEU A 27 3.17 1.47 8.57
N GLU A 28 2.12 1.79 9.33
CA GLU A 28 0.85 1.08 9.24
C GLU A 28 0.17 1.33 7.89
N ALA A 29 0.14 2.58 7.41
CA ALA A 29 -0.37 2.89 6.07
C ALA A 29 0.41 2.16 4.97
N ALA A 30 1.73 2.02 5.11
CA ALA A 30 2.56 1.27 4.17
C ALA A 30 2.22 -0.23 4.17
N LYS A 31 1.98 -0.84 5.34
CA LYS A 31 1.55 -2.25 5.45
C LYS A 31 0.16 -2.46 4.85
N GLU A 32 -0.78 -1.57 5.13
CA GLU A 32 -2.13 -1.62 4.55
C GLU A 32 -2.08 -1.53 3.02
N PHE A 33 -1.29 -0.60 2.49
CA PHE A 33 -1.07 -0.49 1.05
C PHE A 33 -0.43 -1.75 0.47
N GLN A 34 0.60 -2.30 1.13
CA GLN A 34 1.26 -3.53 0.68
C GLN A 34 0.29 -4.70 0.61
N GLN A 35 -0.50 -4.92 1.66
CA GLN A 35 -1.50 -5.99 1.71
C GLN A 35 -2.50 -5.85 0.57
N LYS A 36 -3.06 -4.64 0.40
CA LYS A 36 -4.00 -4.34 -0.67
C LYS A 36 -3.41 -4.54 -2.07
N ALA A 37 -2.14 -4.19 -2.27
CA ALA A 37 -1.45 -4.40 -3.54
C ALA A 37 -1.32 -5.88 -3.90
N ILE A 38 -1.01 -6.73 -2.93
CA ILE A 38 -0.93 -8.19 -3.13
C ILE A 38 -2.31 -8.76 -3.47
N GLU A 39 -3.35 -8.37 -2.72
CA GLU A 39 -4.73 -8.80 -2.98
C GLU A 39 -5.21 -8.37 -4.36
N THR A 40 -4.92 -7.13 -4.74
CA THR A 40 -5.31 -6.58 -6.05
C THR A 40 -4.56 -7.27 -7.18
N ALA A 41 -3.28 -7.59 -7.01
CA ALA A 41 -2.51 -8.33 -8.00
C ALA A 41 -3.07 -9.75 -8.22
N PHE A 42 -3.47 -10.42 -7.13
CA PHE A 42 -4.13 -11.71 -7.21
C PHE A 42 -5.48 -11.63 -7.91
N ALA A 43 -6.32 -10.64 -7.55
CA ALA A 43 -7.62 -10.40 -8.18
C ALA A 43 -7.47 -10.08 -9.69
N TRP A 44 -6.46 -9.29 -10.05
CA TRP A 44 -6.13 -9.01 -11.44
C TRP A 44 -5.79 -10.28 -12.22
N LEU A 45 -4.93 -11.16 -11.68
CA LEU A 45 -4.58 -12.42 -12.34
C LEU A 45 -5.79 -13.33 -12.54
N ALA A 46 -6.70 -13.38 -11.56
CA ALA A 46 -7.92 -14.15 -11.67
C ALA A 46 -8.82 -13.61 -12.80
N TRP A 47 -9.04 -12.29 -12.83
CA TRP A 47 -9.82 -11.62 -13.87
C TRP A 47 -9.20 -11.75 -15.26
N ALA A 48 -7.89 -11.52 -15.39
CA ALA A 48 -7.19 -11.54 -16.68
C ALA A 48 -7.13 -12.94 -17.32
N LYS A 49 -7.22 -14.02 -16.53
CA LYS A 49 -7.33 -15.39 -17.05
C LYS A 49 -8.61 -15.61 -17.87
N GLU A 50 -9.69 -14.92 -17.53
CA GLU A 50 -10.98 -15.08 -18.20
C GLU A 50 -11.08 -14.24 -19.48
N ASP A 51 -10.47 -13.05 -19.49
CA ASP A 51 -10.64 -12.04 -20.56
C ASP A 51 -9.42 -11.94 -21.51
N GLY A 52 -8.28 -12.52 -21.15
CA GLY A 52 -7.07 -12.56 -21.98
C GLY A 52 -6.37 -11.22 -22.18
N HIS A 53 -6.75 -10.18 -21.42
CA HIS A 53 -6.14 -8.87 -21.52
C HIS A 53 -4.80 -8.77 -20.78
N GLY A 54 -3.85 -8.08 -21.40
CA GLY A 54 -2.59 -7.70 -20.77
C GLY A 54 -2.75 -6.57 -19.73
N LEU A 55 -1.83 -6.51 -18.76
CA LEU A 55 -1.80 -5.45 -17.77
C LEU A 55 -1.34 -4.13 -18.41
N THR A 56 -2.29 -3.23 -18.63
CA THR A 56 -2.03 -1.83 -18.98
C THR A 56 -2.79 -0.93 -18.02
N PHE A 57 -2.34 0.32 -17.84
CA PHE A 57 -3.03 1.25 -16.94
C PHE A 57 -4.49 1.46 -17.36
N SER A 58 -4.78 1.56 -18.67
CA SER A 58 -6.15 1.68 -19.16
C SER A 58 -6.98 0.44 -18.80
N THR A 59 -6.45 -0.76 -19.07
CA THR A 59 -7.15 -2.01 -18.73
C THR A 59 -7.42 -2.14 -17.24
N PHE A 60 -6.44 -1.77 -16.42
CA PHE A 60 -6.54 -1.77 -14.97
C PHE A 60 -7.64 -0.86 -14.43
N VAL A 61 -7.77 0.36 -14.98
CA VAL A 61 -8.75 1.34 -14.50
C VAL A 61 -10.13 1.15 -15.13
N ASN A 62 -10.21 0.92 -16.43
CA ASN A 62 -11.47 0.98 -17.17
C ASN A 62 -12.15 -0.39 -17.30
N GLN A 63 -11.39 -1.47 -17.47
CA GLN A 63 -11.92 -2.82 -17.68
C GLN A 63 -11.99 -3.59 -16.36
N PHE A 64 -10.86 -3.69 -15.65
CA PHE A 64 -10.80 -4.28 -14.30
C PHE A 64 -11.43 -3.38 -13.23
N ASN A 65 -11.69 -2.11 -13.57
CA ASN A 65 -12.49 -1.18 -12.77
C ASN A 65 -11.85 -0.74 -11.44
N TYR A 66 -10.52 -0.67 -11.35
CA TYR A 66 -9.85 -0.08 -10.19
C TYR A 66 -9.84 1.46 -10.28
N GLN A 67 -10.86 2.12 -9.72
CA GLN A 67 -11.08 3.57 -9.82
C GLN A 67 -10.74 4.36 -8.53
N GLU A 68 -10.00 3.75 -7.61
CA GLU A 68 -9.63 4.43 -6.37
C GLU A 68 -8.60 5.55 -6.59
N ARG A 69 -8.46 6.44 -5.60
CA ARG A 69 -7.56 7.61 -5.68
C ARG A 69 -6.10 7.23 -5.90
N ASP A 70 -5.70 6.06 -5.43
CA ASP A 70 -4.36 5.51 -5.54
C ASP A 70 -4.15 4.68 -6.82
N CYS A 71 -5.07 4.69 -7.79
CA CYS A 71 -5.05 3.81 -8.97
C CYS A 71 -3.73 3.78 -9.73
N LYS A 72 -3.05 4.93 -9.87
CA LYS A 72 -1.73 5.01 -10.52
C LYS A 72 -0.65 4.29 -9.71
N GLN A 73 -0.65 4.48 -8.38
CA GLN A 73 0.31 3.85 -7.49
C GLN A 73 0.03 2.34 -7.39
N MET A 74 -1.23 1.97 -7.24
CA MET A 74 -1.67 0.58 -7.18
C MET A 74 -1.33 -0.17 -8.47
N TYR A 75 -1.61 0.41 -9.64
CA TYR A 75 -1.23 -0.17 -10.93
C TYR A 75 0.27 -0.50 -10.99
N ARG A 76 1.14 0.44 -10.58
CA ARG A 76 2.60 0.22 -10.57
C ARG A 76 3.03 -0.83 -9.55
N ALA A 77 2.34 -0.90 -8.41
CA ALA A 77 2.61 -1.92 -7.41
C ALA A 77 2.25 -3.31 -7.95
N VAL A 78 1.06 -3.45 -8.54
CA VAL A 78 0.60 -4.69 -9.18
C VAL A 78 1.57 -5.11 -10.29
N GLU A 79 1.95 -4.20 -11.19
CA GLU A 79 2.92 -4.45 -12.26
C GLU A 79 4.22 -5.08 -11.72
N ARG A 80 4.80 -4.50 -10.65
CA ARG A 80 6.01 -5.03 -10.01
C ARG A 80 5.80 -6.37 -9.33
N ILE A 81 4.66 -6.56 -8.67
CA ILE A 81 4.33 -7.83 -8.00
C ILE A 81 4.23 -8.96 -9.03
N LEU A 82 3.55 -8.71 -10.15
CA LEU A 82 3.40 -9.72 -11.20
C LEU A 82 4.72 -10.04 -11.88
N ASP A 83 5.54 -9.03 -12.17
CA ASP A 83 6.87 -9.20 -12.73
C ASP A 83 7.78 -10.04 -11.80
N ALA A 84 7.81 -9.70 -10.51
CA ALA A 84 8.60 -10.41 -9.51
C ALA A 84 8.10 -11.84 -9.22
N ALA A 85 6.86 -12.16 -9.56
CA ALA A 85 6.28 -13.49 -9.38
C ALA A 85 6.60 -14.45 -10.53
N LEU A 86 7.21 -13.98 -11.62
CA LEU A 86 7.69 -14.83 -12.70
C LEU A 86 8.88 -15.68 -12.22
N PRO A 87 9.00 -16.94 -12.69
CA PRO A 87 10.18 -17.75 -12.40
C PRO A 87 11.44 -17.10 -12.97
N GLU A 88 12.61 -17.35 -12.35
CA GLU A 88 13.89 -16.82 -12.83
C GLU A 88 14.09 -17.15 -14.31
N GLY A 89 14.26 -16.12 -15.15
CA GLY A 89 14.33 -16.22 -16.61
C GLY A 89 13.00 -16.02 -17.36
N GLY A 90 12.03 -15.32 -16.76
CA GLY A 90 10.69 -15.10 -17.33
C GLY A 90 10.66 -14.67 -18.80
N LEU A 91 10.00 -15.52 -19.62
CA LEU A 91 9.83 -15.53 -21.09
C LEU A 91 11.09 -15.38 -21.96
#